data_AF-A0A1W9ZBH4-F1
#
_entry.id   AF-A0A1W9ZBH4-F1
#
_cell.length_a   1.000
_cell.length_b   1.000
_cell.length_c   1.000
_cell.angle_alpha   90.00
_cell.angle_beta   90.00
_cell.angle_gamma   90.00
#
_symmetry.space_group_name_H-M   'P 1'
#
loop_
_entity.id
_entity.type
_entity.pdbx_description
1 polymer ?
#
loop_
_entity_poly.entity_id
_entity_poly.type
_entity_poly.pdbx_seq_one_letter_code
_entity_poly.pdbx_strand_id
1 'polypeptide(L)'
;MIKPLPPITPRPSNWQPSFPYPYDQVKGSVTDTDFAGEQELCQWYNAQYDELVRQIDALQFARITPNGPGVINGSGSDWDYSFGNLQQQADILTTNIDQSVDFLEPRVQAFTTERDYVGDVYTPLDGAKSFYLLWQHLSNVNAGIKSHQPDWFTGPSVQRVKRNGSVINRAHICRY
;
A
#
# COMPACT_ATOMS: atom_id res chain seq x y z
N MET A 1 15.17 4.71 11.62
CA MET A 1 14.75 3.61 12.50
C MET A 1 13.30 3.28 12.22
N ILE A 2 12.98 2.01 12.00
CA ILE A 2 11.62 1.49 11.84
C ILE A 2 10.94 1.47 13.22
N LYS A 3 9.69 1.91 13.30
CA LYS A 3 8.94 2.04 14.55
C LYS A 3 7.50 1.56 14.36
N PRO A 4 6.84 1.02 15.41
CA PRO A 4 5.43 0.67 15.33
C PRO A 4 4.58 1.88 14.90
N LEU A 5 3.62 1.64 14.01
CA LEU A 5 2.61 2.62 13.63
C LEU A 5 1.37 2.45 14.51
N PRO A 6 0.71 3.54 14.91
CA PRO A 6 -0.54 3.45 15.65
C PRO A 6 -1.64 2.83 14.76
N PRO A 7 -2.65 2.14 15.30
CA PRO A 7 -3.80 1.72 14.51
C PRO A 7 -4.62 2.90 13.98
N ILE A 8 -5.21 2.76 12.79
CA ILE A 8 -6.15 3.74 12.25
C ILE A 8 -7.53 3.50 12.82
N THR A 9 -8.11 4.54 13.40
CA THR A 9 -9.51 4.58 13.80
C THR A 9 -10.26 5.51 12.84
N PRO A 10 -11.16 4.99 12.00
CA PRO A 10 -12.01 5.81 11.14
C PRO A 10 -12.76 6.87 11.92
N ARG A 11 -12.81 8.08 11.37
CA ARG A 11 -13.60 9.20 11.89
C ARG A 11 -14.44 9.84 10.79
N PRO A 12 -15.50 10.57 11.15
CA PRO A 12 -16.18 11.44 10.21
C PRO A 12 -15.19 12.42 9.57
N SER A 13 -15.35 12.68 8.28
CA SER A 13 -14.55 13.64 7.52
C SER A 13 -15.42 14.35 6.49
N ASN A 14 -14.97 15.51 6.03
CA ASN A 14 -15.58 16.29 4.95
C ASN A 14 -15.09 15.85 3.55
N TRP A 15 -14.34 14.76 3.45
CA TRP A 15 -13.87 14.24 2.17
C TRP A 15 -15.05 13.94 1.24
N GLN A 16 -14.83 14.18 -0.05
CA GLN A 16 -15.79 13.91 -1.11
C GLN A 16 -15.03 13.33 -2.32
N PRO A 17 -15.60 12.33 -3.01
CA PRO A 17 -14.98 11.76 -4.19
C PRO A 17 -14.98 12.78 -5.33
N SER A 18 -13.90 12.75 -6.11
CA SER A 18 -13.82 13.49 -7.36
C SER A 18 -14.36 12.63 -8.51
N PHE A 19 -15.05 13.27 -9.45
CA PHE A 19 -15.54 12.63 -10.67
C PHE A 19 -15.01 13.37 -11.91
N PRO A 20 -13.69 13.36 -12.17
CA PRO A 20 -13.17 13.89 -13.42
C PRO A 20 -13.60 12.98 -14.58
N TYR A 21 -13.59 13.48 -15.82
CA TYR A 21 -13.80 12.63 -16.97
C TYR A 21 -12.82 11.44 -16.99
N PRO A 22 -13.27 10.18 -17.19
CA PRO A 22 -14.62 9.75 -17.57
C PRO A 22 -15.51 9.31 -16.38
N TYR A 23 -15.06 9.45 -15.14
CA TYR A 23 -15.82 9.06 -13.94
C TYR A 23 -17.11 9.88 -13.75
N ASP A 24 -17.21 11.07 -14.34
CA ASP A 24 -18.43 11.87 -14.39
C ASP A 24 -19.60 11.14 -15.07
N GLN A 25 -19.32 10.24 -16.01
CA GLN A 25 -20.31 9.44 -16.74
C GLN A 25 -20.84 8.26 -15.94
N VAL A 26 -20.03 7.73 -15.01
CA VAL A 26 -20.33 6.51 -14.24
C VAL A 26 -20.59 6.79 -12.76
N LYS A 27 -20.56 8.05 -12.33
CA LYS A 27 -20.79 8.44 -10.93
C LYS A 27 -22.12 7.96 -10.33
N GLY A 28 -23.13 7.69 -11.17
CA GLY A 28 -24.43 7.17 -10.74
C GLY A 28 -24.38 5.73 -10.20
N SER A 29 -23.29 5.03 -10.47
CA SER A 29 -23.03 3.66 -9.99
C SER A 29 -22.26 3.60 -8.68
N VAL A 30 -21.76 4.74 -8.17
CA VAL A 30 -21.06 4.79 -6.88
C VAL A 30 -22.06 4.70 -5.75
N THR A 31 -21.82 3.78 -4.82
CA THR A 31 -22.66 3.52 -3.65
C THR A 31 -22.16 4.25 -2.40
N ASP A 32 -23.00 4.32 -1.37
CA ASP A 32 -22.59 4.84 -0.05
C ASP A 32 -21.46 4.00 0.58
N THR A 33 -21.41 2.69 0.29
CA THR A 33 -20.33 1.80 0.73
C THR A 33 -19.00 2.17 0.06
N ASP A 34 -19.03 2.48 -1.24
CA ASP A 34 -17.85 2.94 -1.98
C ASP A 34 -17.31 4.24 -1.39
N PHE A 35 -18.22 5.20 -1.15
CA PHE A 35 -17.90 6.49 -0.55
C PHE A 35 -17.27 6.32 0.85
N ALA A 36 -17.93 5.57 1.74
CA ALA A 36 -17.43 5.33 3.09
C ALA A 36 -16.08 4.60 3.08
N GLY A 37 -15.93 3.61 2.18
CA GLY A 37 -14.69 2.88 1.99
C GLY A 37 -13.54 3.81 1.63
N GLU A 38 -13.67 4.59 0.56
CA GLU A 38 -12.58 5.47 0.11
C GLU A 38 -12.30 6.64 1.06
N GLN A 39 -13.32 7.18 1.72
CA GLN A 39 -13.14 8.15 2.79
C GLN A 39 -12.19 7.63 3.87
N GLU A 40 -12.38 6.40 4.33
CA GLU A 40 -11.57 5.79 5.37
C GLU A 40 -10.18 5.41 4.85
N LEU A 41 -10.07 4.94 3.60
CA LEU A 41 -8.80 4.70 2.93
C LEU A 41 -7.96 5.99 2.85
N CYS A 42 -8.58 7.12 2.58
CA CYS A 42 -7.91 8.41 2.57
C CYS A 42 -7.42 8.87 3.95
N GLN A 43 -8.09 8.46 5.03
CA GLN A 43 -7.61 8.71 6.39
C GLN A 43 -6.34 7.89 6.67
N TRP A 44 -6.31 6.61 6.29
CA TRP A 44 -5.10 5.81 6.36
C TRP A 44 -3.98 6.37 5.49
N TYR A 45 -4.30 6.75 4.25
CA TYR A 45 -3.32 7.27 3.30
C TYR A 45 -2.61 8.52 3.85
N ASN A 46 -3.39 9.52 4.27
CA ASN A 46 -2.84 10.76 4.80
C ASN A 46 -2.10 10.59 6.14
N ALA A 47 -2.43 9.55 6.92
CA ALA A 47 -1.81 9.34 8.23
C ALA A 47 -0.56 8.43 8.18
N GLN A 48 -0.50 7.46 7.27
CA GLN A 48 0.47 6.37 7.35
C GLN A 48 1.22 6.05 6.07
N TYR A 49 0.71 6.40 4.88
CA TYR A 49 1.29 5.94 3.62
C TYR A 49 2.77 6.30 3.48
N ASP A 50 3.10 7.59 3.64
CA ASP A 50 4.47 8.07 3.43
C ASP A 50 5.45 7.47 4.45
N GLU A 51 5.04 7.39 5.72
CA GLU A 51 5.86 6.81 6.77
C GLU A 51 6.05 5.30 6.57
N LEU A 52 5.01 4.57 6.16
CA LEU A 52 5.11 3.14 5.87
C LEU A 52 6.07 2.89 4.70
N VAL A 53 5.96 3.66 3.60
CA VAL A 53 6.89 3.58 2.46
C VAL A 53 8.33 3.88 2.90
N ARG A 54 8.52 4.91 3.74
CA ARG A 54 9.84 5.24 4.30
C ARG A 54 10.42 4.11 5.14
N GLN A 55 9.60 3.39 5.90
CA GLN A 55 10.03 2.24 6.68
C GLN A 55 10.37 1.02 5.80
N ILE A 56 9.58 0.79 4.74
CA ILE A 56 9.89 -0.23 3.72
C ILE A 56 11.27 0.05 3.13
N ASP A 57 11.49 1.27 2.62
CA ASP A 57 12.78 1.67 2.03
C ASP A 57 13.95 1.54 3.01
N ALA A 58 13.72 1.88 4.28
CA ALA A 58 14.73 1.72 5.32
C ALA A 58 15.14 0.26 5.53
N LEU A 59 14.18 -0.68 5.52
CA LEU A 59 14.49 -2.11 5.61
C LEU A 59 15.22 -2.57 4.35
N GLN A 60 14.72 -2.23 3.15
CA GLN A 60 15.35 -2.62 1.88
C GLN A 60 16.83 -2.19 1.86
N PHE A 61 17.12 -0.95 2.26
CA PHE A 61 18.48 -0.44 2.34
C PHE A 61 19.33 -1.13 3.41
N ALA A 62 18.77 -1.38 4.60
CA ALA A 62 19.49 -2.02 5.71
C ALA A 62 19.95 -3.45 5.36
N ARG A 63 19.24 -4.13 4.47
CA ARG A 63 19.56 -5.51 4.03
C ARG A 63 20.72 -5.59 3.03
N ILE A 64 21.11 -4.47 2.41
CA ILE A 64 22.14 -4.40 1.35
C ILE A 64 23.39 -3.60 1.77
N THR A 65 23.61 -3.36 3.06
CA THR A 65 24.70 -2.50 3.56
C THR A 65 26.10 -3.13 3.41
N PRO A 66 27.17 -2.31 3.24
CA PRO A 66 28.58 -2.74 3.33
C PRO A 66 28.88 -3.62 4.54
N ASN A 67 29.47 -4.80 4.32
CA ASN A 67 29.73 -5.85 5.34
C ASN A 67 28.50 -6.44 6.04
N GLY A 68 27.30 -6.06 5.60
CA GLY A 68 26.07 -6.73 5.96
C GLY A 68 25.84 -7.96 5.10
N PRO A 69 24.69 -8.62 5.27
CA PRO A 69 24.39 -9.83 4.55
C PRO A 69 24.26 -9.57 3.03
N GLY A 70 24.26 -8.35 2.52
CA GLY A 70 24.27 -8.10 1.07
C GLY A 70 25.64 -8.14 0.37
N VAL A 71 26.76 -8.35 1.08
CA VAL A 71 28.09 -7.87 0.59
C VAL A 71 29.17 -8.93 0.42
N ILE A 72 28.99 -10.16 0.89
CA ILE A 72 30.04 -11.18 0.76
C ILE A 72 30.01 -11.87 -0.62
N ASN A 73 28.85 -11.98 -1.29
CA ASN A 73 28.70 -12.43 -2.69
C ASN A 73 27.33 -12.02 -3.27
N GLY A 74 27.18 -10.76 -3.67
CA GLY A 74 25.95 -10.25 -4.31
C GLY A 74 24.70 -10.33 -3.43
N SER A 75 23.56 -10.05 -4.05
CA SER A 75 22.19 -10.11 -3.49
C SER A 75 21.76 -11.47 -2.91
N GLY A 76 22.71 -12.39 -2.66
CA GLY A 76 22.48 -13.77 -2.27
C GLY A 76 22.41 -14.02 -0.77
N SER A 77 22.52 -12.99 0.08
CA SER A 77 22.34 -13.12 1.54
C SER A 77 21.44 -12.05 2.17
N ASP A 78 20.88 -11.11 1.42
CA ASP A 78 19.93 -10.09 1.93
C ASP A 78 18.62 -10.65 2.54
N TRP A 79 18.39 -11.96 2.41
CA TRP A 79 17.38 -12.76 3.12
C TRP A 79 17.75 -13.07 4.58
N ASP A 80 19.03 -12.99 4.94
CA ASP A 80 19.52 -13.32 6.27
C ASP A 80 19.31 -12.15 7.24
N TYR A 81 18.30 -12.29 8.10
CA TYR A 81 17.95 -11.30 9.12
C TYR A 81 18.67 -11.52 10.45
N SER A 82 19.54 -12.54 10.56
CA SER A 82 20.35 -12.78 11.76
C SER A 82 21.41 -11.70 11.98
N PHE A 83 21.70 -10.90 10.94
CA PHE A 83 22.67 -9.83 11.02
C PHE A 83 22.13 -8.60 11.77
N GLY A 84 22.83 -8.22 12.85
CA GLY A 84 22.51 -7.02 13.62
C GLY A 84 21.10 -7.06 14.21
N ASN A 85 20.32 -6.00 13.95
CA ASN A 85 18.92 -5.90 14.39
C ASN A 85 17.92 -6.03 13.23
N LEU A 86 18.30 -6.65 12.11
CA LEU A 86 17.44 -6.78 10.92
C LEU A 86 16.15 -7.54 11.23
N GLN A 87 16.21 -8.63 11.98
CA GLN A 87 15.01 -9.37 12.39
C GLN A 87 14.02 -8.48 13.13
N GLN A 88 14.48 -7.74 14.14
CA GLN A 88 13.61 -6.81 14.89
C GLN A 88 12.98 -5.74 13.99
N GLN A 89 13.74 -5.22 13.03
CA GLN A 89 13.25 -4.24 12.07
C GLN A 89 12.19 -4.84 11.13
N ALA A 90 12.41 -6.07 10.66
CA ALA A 90 11.45 -6.81 9.84
C ALA A 90 10.16 -7.14 10.62
N ASP A 91 10.26 -7.55 11.89
CA ASP A 91 9.11 -7.87 12.73
C ASP A 91 8.21 -6.64 12.94
N ILE A 92 8.81 -5.48 13.24
CA ILE A 92 8.06 -4.22 13.39
C ILE A 92 7.42 -3.82 12.06
N LEU A 93 8.18 -3.87 10.96
CA LEU A 93 7.66 -3.47 9.65
C LEU A 93 6.52 -4.38 9.19
N THR A 94 6.66 -5.68 9.30
CA THR A 94 5.63 -6.64 8.89
C THR A 94 4.36 -6.49 9.73
N THR A 95 4.48 -6.19 11.03
CA THR A 95 3.34 -5.82 11.88
C THR A 95 2.64 -4.56 11.38
N ASN A 96 3.39 -3.53 10.98
CA ASN A 96 2.82 -2.30 10.43
C ASN A 96 2.14 -2.52 9.07
N ILE A 97 2.71 -3.38 8.22
CA ILE A 97 2.11 -3.72 6.93
C ILE A 97 0.86 -4.59 7.13
N ASP A 98 0.88 -5.58 8.03
CA ASP A 98 -0.31 -6.38 8.40
C ASP A 98 -1.45 -5.46 8.82
N GLN A 99 -1.20 -4.57 9.79
CA GLN A 99 -2.21 -3.61 10.25
C GLN A 99 -2.77 -2.75 9.12
N SER A 100 -1.91 -2.33 8.18
CA SER A 100 -2.34 -1.55 7.02
C SER A 100 -3.17 -2.41 6.06
N VAL A 101 -2.73 -3.62 5.76
CA VAL A 101 -3.44 -4.55 4.86
C VAL A 101 -4.80 -4.92 5.44
N ASP A 102 -4.89 -5.24 6.73
CA ASP A 102 -6.14 -5.56 7.44
C ASP A 102 -7.11 -4.36 7.45
N PHE A 103 -6.58 -3.13 7.50
CA PHE A 103 -7.38 -1.93 7.36
C PHE A 103 -7.86 -1.73 5.91
N LEU A 104 -6.98 -1.88 4.93
CA LEU A 104 -7.29 -1.61 3.53
C LEU A 104 -8.25 -2.66 2.94
N GLU A 105 -8.06 -3.94 3.26
CA GLU A 105 -8.71 -5.09 2.63
C GLU A 105 -10.24 -4.99 2.57
N PRO A 106 -10.96 -4.88 3.71
CA PRO A 106 -12.43 -4.86 3.66
C PRO A 106 -12.98 -3.67 2.87
N ARG A 107 -12.23 -2.56 2.79
CA ARG A 107 -12.64 -1.34 2.08
C ARG A 107 -12.43 -1.47 0.58
N VAL A 108 -11.26 -1.97 0.15
CA VAL A 108 -10.97 -2.14 -1.28
C VAL A 108 -11.74 -3.31 -1.91
N GLN A 109 -12.09 -4.34 -1.12
CA GLN A 109 -12.90 -5.47 -1.58
C GLN A 109 -14.39 -5.15 -1.64
N ALA A 110 -14.84 -4.13 -0.90
CA ALA A 110 -16.23 -3.69 -0.93
C ALA A 110 -16.56 -2.80 -2.15
N PHE A 111 -15.56 -2.39 -2.93
CA PHE A 111 -15.77 -1.50 -4.04
C PHE A 111 -16.63 -2.13 -5.15
N THR A 112 -17.60 -1.35 -5.63
CA THR A 112 -18.42 -1.69 -6.78
C THR A 112 -17.54 -1.88 -8.01
N THR A 113 -17.74 -3.01 -8.69
CA THR A 113 -17.11 -3.29 -9.99
C THR A 113 -18.18 -3.48 -11.05
N GLU A 114 -18.03 -2.80 -12.16
CA GLU A 114 -18.91 -2.89 -13.33
C GLU A 114 -18.16 -3.43 -14.55
N ARG A 115 -18.90 -3.68 -15.63
CA ARG A 115 -18.35 -4.07 -16.93
C ARG A 115 -18.78 -3.06 -17.99
N ASP A 116 -17.84 -2.65 -18.82
CA ASP A 116 -18.15 -1.80 -19.97
C ASP A 116 -18.78 -2.60 -21.12
N TYR A 117 -19.06 -1.92 -22.24
CA TYR A 117 -19.71 -2.54 -23.40
C TYR A 117 -18.83 -3.58 -24.12
N VAL A 118 -17.51 -3.59 -23.89
CA VAL A 118 -16.58 -4.61 -24.43
C VAL A 118 -16.25 -5.71 -23.41
N GLY A 119 -16.77 -5.60 -22.19
CA GLY A 119 -16.65 -6.60 -21.12
C GLY A 119 -15.52 -6.36 -20.12
N ASP A 120 -14.79 -5.24 -20.25
CA ASP A 120 -13.71 -4.87 -19.34
C ASP A 120 -14.26 -4.45 -17.97
N VAL A 121 -13.65 -4.97 -16.91
CA VAL A 121 -14.05 -4.67 -15.53
C VAL A 121 -13.43 -3.35 -15.07
N TYR A 122 -14.26 -2.45 -14.54
CA TYR A 122 -13.83 -1.17 -13.99
C TYR A 122 -14.51 -0.86 -12.65
N THR A 123 -13.92 0.06 -11.88
CA THR A 123 -14.51 0.63 -10.66
C THR A 123 -15.04 2.03 -11.00
N PRO A 124 -16.29 2.39 -10.70
CA PRO A 124 -16.87 3.69 -11.05
C PRO A 124 -16.39 4.85 -10.15
N LEU A 125 -15.60 4.53 -9.13
CA LEU A 125 -15.00 5.48 -8.20
C LEU A 125 -13.54 5.77 -8.58
N ASP A 126 -13.22 7.05 -8.76
CA ASP A 126 -11.84 7.49 -9.04
C ASP A 126 -10.96 7.22 -7.83
N GLY A 127 -9.75 6.68 -8.03
CA GLY A 127 -8.85 6.27 -6.94
C GLY A 127 -9.03 4.82 -6.46
N ALA A 128 -10.22 4.23 -6.55
CA ALA A 128 -10.51 2.87 -6.07
C ALA A 128 -9.53 1.80 -6.59
N LYS A 129 -9.26 1.79 -7.90
CA LYS A 129 -8.26 0.88 -8.51
C LYS A 129 -6.85 1.08 -7.95
N SER A 130 -6.46 2.33 -7.68
CA SER A 130 -5.13 2.62 -7.13
C SER A 130 -5.00 2.09 -5.70
N PHE A 131 -6.05 2.24 -4.89
CA PHE A 131 -6.10 1.66 -3.54
C PHE A 131 -6.08 0.14 -3.56
N TYR A 132 -6.86 -0.50 -4.45
CA TYR A 132 -6.85 -1.96 -4.61
C TYR A 132 -5.44 -2.49 -4.95
N LEU A 133 -4.77 -1.88 -5.93
CA LEU A 133 -3.42 -2.28 -6.31
C LEU A 133 -2.40 -1.97 -5.21
N LEU A 134 -2.58 -0.88 -4.47
CA LEU A 134 -1.73 -0.54 -3.34
C LEU A 134 -1.84 -1.61 -2.24
N TRP A 135 -3.06 -2.03 -1.87
CA TRP A 135 -3.32 -3.13 -0.94
C TRP A 135 -2.66 -4.42 -1.42
N GLN A 136 -2.93 -4.84 -2.65
CA GLN A 136 -2.40 -6.08 -3.21
C GLN A 136 -0.86 -6.12 -3.17
N HIS A 137 -0.22 -5.01 -3.54
CA HIS A 137 1.24 -4.95 -3.54
C HIS A 137 1.85 -4.81 -2.15
N LEU A 138 1.18 -4.16 -1.18
CA LEU A 138 1.60 -4.19 0.21
C LEU A 138 1.55 -5.63 0.77
N SER A 139 0.49 -6.39 0.47
CA SER A 139 0.39 -7.81 0.86
C SER A 139 1.55 -8.63 0.29
N ASN A 140 1.92 -8.41 -0.98
CA ASN A 140 3.06 -9.09 -1.61
C ASN A 140 4.41 -8.70 -0.98
N VAL A 141 4.61 -7.42 -0.65
CA VAL A 141 5.82 -6.95 0.04
C VAL A 141 5.93 -7.62 1.41
N ASN A 142 4.83 -7.65 2.16
CA ASN A 142 4.77 -8.26 3.48
C ASN A 142 5.09 -9.77 3.44
N ALA A 143 4.44 -10.49 2.53
CA ALA A 143 4.70 -11.92 2.33
C ALA A 143 6.17 -12.18 1.98
N GLY A 144 6.75 -11.37 1.08
CA GLY A 144 8.16 -11.47 0.73
C GLY A 144 9.10 -11.25 1.92
N ILE A 145 8.85 -10.22 2.73
CA ILE A 145 9.66 -9.94 3.94
C ILE A 145 9.55 -11.11 4.94
N LYS A 146 8.33 -11.58 5.23
CA LYS A 146 8.07 -12.69 6.17
C LYS A 146 8.69 -14.01 5.70
N SER A 147 8.73 -14.25 4.40
CA SER A 147 9.35 -15.44 3.81
C SER A 147 10.85 -15.29 3.59
N HIS A 148 11.48 -14.22 4.11
CA HIS A 148 12.90 -13.93 3.91
C HIS A 148 13.27 -13.95 2.43
N GLN A 149 12.40 -13.44 1.55
CA GLN A 149 12.73 -13.35 0.13
C GLN A 149 13.74 -12.21 -0.07
N PRO A 150 14.74 -12.38 -0.93
CA PRO A 150 15.68 -11.33 -1.29
C PRO A 150 15.02 -10.02 -1.69
N ASP A 151 15.71 -8.90 -1.49
CA ASP A 151 15.15 -7.56 -1.72
C ASP A 151 14.72 -7.35 -3.18
N TRP A 152 15.47 -7.93 -4.13
CA TRP A 152 15.13 -7.90 -5.55
C TRP A 152 13.80 -8.59 -5.87
N PHE A 153 13.38 -9.57 -5.06
CA PHE A 153 12.09 -10.26 -5.23
C PHE A 153 10.92 -9.36 -4.82
N THR A 154 11.05 -8.63 -3.71
CA THR A 154 10.04 -7.67 -3.24
C THR A 154 10.06 -6.34 -4.01
N GLY A 155 11.18 -5.99 -4.64
CA GLY A 155 11.41 -4.73 -5.33
C GLY A 155 10.30 -4.32 -6.31
N PRO A 156 9.87 -5.18 -7.25
CA PRO A 156 8.78 -4.85 -8.16
C PRO A 156 7.47 -4.47 -7.44
N SER A 157 7.12 -5.16 -6.35
CA SER A 157 5.93 -4.84 -5.55
C SER A 157 6.10 -3.51 -4.81
N VAL A 158 7.28 -3.24 -4.23
CA VAL A 158 7.56 -1.93 -3.60
C VAL A 158 7.39 -0.79 -4.61
N GLN A 159 7.91 -0.94 -5.83
CA GLN A 159 7.74 0.07 -6.88
C GLN A 159 6.27 0.27 -7.27
N ARG A 160 5.47 -0.80 -7.24
CA ARG A 160 4.02 -0.70 -7.48
C ARG A 160 3.28 0.00 -6.33
N VAL A 161 3.64 -0.23 -5.07
CA VAL A 161 3.12 0.53 -3.92
C VAL A 161 3.41 2.03 -4.08
N LYS A 162 4.66 2.38 -4.44
CA LYS A 162 5.06 3.77 -4.71
C LYS A 162 4.32 4.38 -5.89
N ARG A 163 4.18 3.63 -6.99
CA ARG A 163 3.45 4.08 -8.17
C ARG A 163 1.98 4.40 -7.84
N ASN A 164 1.28 3.48 -7.19
CA ASN A 164 -0.15 3.65 -6.93
C ASN A 164 -0.41 4.74 -5.90
N GLY A 165 0.43 4.90 -4.88
CA GLY A 165 0.32 6.06 -4.01
C GLY A 165 0.68 7.38 -4.71
N SER A 166 1.65 7.39 -5.62
CA SER A 166 1.89 8.58 -6.45
C SER A 166 0.68 8.93 -7.33
N VAL A 167 -0.09 7.95 -7.81
CA VAL A 167 -1.32 8.20 -8.57
C VAL A 167 -2.36 8.86 -7.66
N ILE A 168 -2.61 8.30 -6.46
CA ILE A 168 -3.53 8.86 -5.45
C ILE A 168 -3.18 10.32 -5.14
N ASN A 169 -1.90 10.62 -4.88
CA ASN A 169 -1.45 11.98 -4.57
C ASN A 169 -1.64 12.93 -5.77
N ARG A 170 -1.18 12.53 -6.96
CA ARG A 170 -1.23 13.38 -8.16
C ARG A 170 -2.66 13.65 -8.65
N ALA A 171 -3.57 12.68 -8.49
CA ALA A 171 -4.98 12.84 -8.80
C ALA A 171 -5.76 13.57 -7.68
N HIS A 172 -5.10 13.90 -6.56
CA HIS A 172 -5.69 14.63 -5.45
C HIS A 172 -6.87 13.92 -4.78
N ILE A 173 -6.91 12.58 -4.87
CA ILE A 173 -8.00 11.75 -4.34
C ILE A 173 -8.23 12.04 -2.86
N CYS A 174 -7.18 12.07 -2.04
CA CYS A 174 -7.30 12.22 -0.58
C CYS A 174 -7.18 13.64 -0.04
N ARG A 175 -7.53 14.65 -0.85
CA ARG A 175 -7.61 16.03 -0.36
C ARG A 175 -8.97 16.29 0.27
N TYR A 176 -8.97 16.87 1.47
CA TYR A 176 -10.15 17.37 2.16
C TYR A 176 -9.80 18.59 3.02
#